data_AF-A0A661WC92-F1
#
_entry.id   AF-A0A661WC92-F1
#
_cell.length_a   1.000
_cell.length_b   1.000
_cell.length_c   1.000
_cell.angle_alpha   90.00
_cell.angle_beta   90.00
_cell.angle_gamma   90.00
#
_symmetry.space_group_name_H-M   'P 1'
#
loop_
_entity.id
_entity.type
_entity.pdbx_description
1 polymer ?
#
loop_
_entity_poly.entity_id
_entity_poly.type
_entity_poly.pdbx_seq_one_letter_code
_entity_poly.pdbx_strand_id
1 'polypeptide(L)'
;MSEFSNMSRIEKISKDSLGKTELILTVEYPPTANHMKMPVAMKTMVNGKLKWTARLITAPKGRAYFERVYRDLHGKIKTLEPPYDVLIEVHIPDLRKRDLINVEKASMDALDKAGIITDDSKINDIRLVRFPPVRPKGVLIVRIREVFADVGNKLTSVCGRTGEVERDLFSSQRMD
;
A
#
# COMPACT_ATOMS: atom_id res chain seq x y z
N MET A 1 24.82 -11.70 -11.06
CA MET A 1 23.95 -10.53 -10.83
C MET A 1 22.67 -10.80 -11.59
N SER A 2 21.63 -11.26 -10.90
CA SER A 2 20.41 -11.77 -11.52
C SER A 2 19.75 -10.71 -12.39
N GLU A 3 19.44 -11.06 -13.62
CA GLU A 3 18.50 -10.33 -14.47
C GLU A 3 17.15 -10.30 -13.75
N PHE A 4 16.93 -9.25 -12.96
CA PHE A 4 15.59 -8.88 -12.54
C PHE A 4 14.87 -8.43 -13.82
N SER A 5 14.31 -9.41 -14.54
CA SER A 5 13.23 -9.14 -15.49
C SER A 5 12.24 -8.20 -14.79
N ASN A 6 11.90 -7.08 -15.42
CA ASN A 6 11.05 -6.02 -14.87
C ASN A 6 9.58 -6.44 -14.71
N MET A 7 9.33 -7.74 -14.56
CA MET A 7 8.01 -8.32 -14.42
C MET A 7 7.65 -8.39 -12.95
N SER A 8 6.39 -8.10 -12.66
CA SER A 8 5.89 -8.33 -11.32
C SER A 8 5.83 -9.84 -11.06
N ARG A 9 6.21 -10.28 -9.88
CA ARG A 9 6.20 -11.72 -9.55
C ARG A 9 6.12 -11.94 -8.07
N ILE A 10 5.63 -13.11 -7.71
CA ILE A 10 5.66 -13.60 -6.34
C ILE A 10 7.04 -14.20 -6.11
N GLU A 11 7.76 -13.69 -5.11
CA GLU A 11 9.10 -14.18 -4.76
C GLU A 11 9.00 -15.32 -3.74
N LYS A 12 8.13 -15.16 -2.74
CA LYS A 12 7.99 -16.13 -1.65
C LYS A 12 6.57 -16.11 -1.09
N ILE A 13 6.10 -17.30 -0.75
CA ILE A 13 4.91 -17.50 0.08
C ILE A 13 5.36 -18.37 1.25
N SER A 14 5.21 -17.87 2.47
CA SER A 14 5.45 -18.63 3.71
C SER A 14 4.21 -18.61 4.59
N LYS A 15 4.13 -19.59 5.49
CA LYS A 15 3.17 -19.59 6.58
C LYS A 15 3.92 -19.52 7.90
N ASP A 16 3.45 -18.68 8.80
CA ASP A 16 3.97 -18.59 10.15
C ASP A 16 3.45 -19.75 11.01
N SER A 17 4.01 -19.91 12.21
CA SER A 17 3.60 -20.94 13.19
C SER A 17 2.11 -20.87 13.58
N LEU A 18 1.48 -19.71 13.38
CA LEU A 18 0.06 -19.46 13.61
C LEU A 18 -0.81 -19.68 12.35
N GLY A 19 -0.23 -20.21 11.26
CA GLY A 19 -0.93 -20.47 10.01
C GLY A 19 -1.19 -19.24 9.14
N LYS A 20 -0.69 -18.07 9.54
CA LYS A 20 -0.81 -16.80 8.81
C LYS A 20 0.10 -16.77 7.60
N THR A 21 -0.41 -16.24 6.50
CA THR A 21 0.34 -16.16 5.24
C THR A 21 1.21 -14.91 5.23
N GLU A 22 2.48 -15.09 4.93
CA GLU A 22 3.41 -14.03 4.58
C GLU A 22 3.74 -14.14 3.08
N LEU A 23 3.51 -13.05 2.36
CA LEU A 23 3.69 -12.94 0.93
C LEU A 23 4.75 -11.89 0.63
N ILE A 24 5.79 -12.29 -0.10
CA ILE A 24 6.80 -11.38 -0.64
C ILE A 24 6.66 -11.35 -2.15
N LEU A 25 6.50 -10.16 -2.68
CA LEU A 25 6.28 -9.94 -4.10
C LEU A 25 7.14 -8.78 -4.60
N THR A 26 7.62 -8.94 -5.82
CA THR A 26 8.32 -7.90 -6.57
C THR A 26 7.30 -7.26 -7.51
N VAL A 27 7.20 -5.93 -7.46
CA VAL A 27 6.30 -5.14 -8.32
C VAL A 27 7.12 -4.17 -9.16
N GLU A 28 6.74 -4.03 -10.42
CA GLU A 28 7.31 -3.04 -11.33
C GLU A 28 7.20 -1.63 -10.72
N TYR A 29 8.26 -0.82 -10.82
CA TYR A 29 8.19 0.55 -10.32
C TYR A 29 7.14 1.37 -11.11
N PRO A 30 6.24 2.09 -10.44
CA PRO A 30 5.14 2.78 -11.11
C PRO A 30 5.61 4.00 -11.91
N PRO A 31 4.88 4.39 -12.96
CA PRO A 31 5.03 5.70 -13.58
C PRO A 31 4.89 6.83 -12.54
N THR A 32 5.49 7.98 -12.82
CA THR A 32 5.30 9.18 -11.97
C THR A 32 3.82 9.54 -11.86
N ALA A 33 3.38 10.15 -10.75
CA ALA A 33 1.98 10.56 -10.54
C ALA A 33 1.36 11.33 -11.73
N ASN A 34 2.13 12.24 -12.36
CA ASN A 34 1.71 13.01 -13.54
C ASN A 34 1.41 12.14 -14.78
N HIS A 35 1.99 10.95 -14.85
CA HIS A 35 1.75 9.97 -15.91
C HIS A 35 0.73 8.89 -15.50
N MET A 36 0.32 8.88 -14.23
CA MET A 36 -0.70 7.96 -13.71
C MET A 36 -2.11 8.49 -13.98
N LYS A 37 -2.33 9.79 -13.80
CA LYS A 37 -3.64 10.44 -13.94
C LYS A 37 -3.58 11.55 -14.99
N MET A 38 -4.69 11.78 -15.68
CA MET A 38 -4.86 12.93 -16.58
C MET A 38 -6.18 13.65 -16.29
N PRO A 39 -6.20 14.99 -16.32
CA PRO A 39 -7.43 15.74 -16.26
C PRO A 39 -8.15 15.67 -17.61
N VAL A 40 -9.45 15.38 -17.58
CA VAL A 40 -10.33 15.46 -18.75
C VAL A 40 -11.43 16.45 -18.45
N ALA A 41 -11.56 17.44 -19.34
CA ALA A 41 -12.66 18.38 -19.32
C ALA A 41 -13.89 17.69 -19.90
N MET A 42 -14.96 17.65 -19.12
CA MET A 42 -16.25 17.14 -19.57
C MET A 42 -17.36 18.07 -19.11
N LYS A 43 -18.43 18.10 -19.89
CA LYS A 43 -19.64 18.82 -19.51
C LYS A 43 -20.50 17.92 -18.61
N THR A 44 -20.79 18.39 -17.41
CA THR A 44 -21.69 17.71 -16.46
C THR A 44 -22.91 18.59 -16.23
N MET A 45 -24.09 17.98 -16.11
CA MET A 45 -25.29 18.68 -15.65
C MET A 45 -25.17 18.95 -14.14
N VAL A 46 -25.18 20.22 -13.76
CA VAL A 46 -25.18 20.66 -12.36
C VAL A 46 -26.32 21.65 -12.19
N ASN A 47 -27.29 21.34 -11.32
CA ASN A 47 -28.49 22.14 -11.08
C ASN A 47 -29.25 22.53 -12.36
N GLY A 48 -29.44 21.55 -13.27
CA GLY A 48 -30.14 21.77 -14.54
C GLY A 48 -29.37 22.59 -15.59
N LYS A 49 -28.10 22.96 -15.33
CA LYS A 49 -27.25 23.70 -16.26
C LYS A 49 -26.00 22.89 -16.63
N LEU A 50 -25.60 22.99 -17.89
CA LEU A 50 -24.41 22.31 -18.39
C LEU A 50 -23.16 23.09 -17.98
N LYS A 51 -22.31 22.49 -17.12
CA LYS A 51 -21.09 23.11 -16.61
C LYS A 51 -19.86 22.31 -17.02
N TRP A 52 -18.80 22.99 -17.43
CA TRP A 52 -17.48 22.38 -17.61
C TRP A 52 -16.91 21.96 -16.26
N THR A 53 -16.52 20.71 -16.16
CA THR A 53 -15.92 20.11 -14.96
C THR A 53 -14.69 19.32 -15.37
N ALA A 54 -13.61 19.44 -14.59
CA ALA A 54 -12.43 18.60 -14.75
C ALA A 54 -12.61 17.32 -13.92
N ARG A 55 -12.40 16.16 -14.54
CA ARG A 55 -12.28 14.88 -13.82
C ARG A 55 -10.91 14.29 -14.02
N LEU A 56 -10.34 13.72 -12.96
CA LEU A 56 -9.11 12.94 -13.06
C LEU A 56 -9.46 11.52 -13.47
N ILE A 57 -8.93 11.08 -14.61
CA ILE A 57 -9.02 9.69 -15.07
C ILE A 57 -7.64 9.04 -15.09
N THR A 58 -7.59 7.71 -15.11
CA THR A 58 -6.33 6.99 -15.30
C THR A 58 -5.81 7.20 -16.73
N ALA A 59 -4.58 7.71 -16.83
CA ALA A 59 -3.90 7.95 -18.10
C ALA A 59 -3.49 6.64 -18.80
N PRO A 60 -3.23 6.62 -20.12
CA PRO A 60 -2.81 5.43 -20.84
C PRO A 60 -1.57 4.74 -20.24
N LYS A 61 -0.56 5.50 -19.79
CA LYS A 61 0.61 4.95 -19.11
C LYS A 61 0.26 4.26 -17.79
N GLY A 62 -0.64 4.87 -17.00
CA GLY A 62 -1.16 4.27 -15.77
C GLY A 62 -1.97 2.99 -16.05
N ARG A 63 -2.83 2.99 -17.08
CA ARG A 63 -3.57 1.78 -17.51
C ARG A 63 -2.62 0.65 -17.90
N ALA A 64 -1.64 0.95 -18.75
CA ALA A 64 -0.65 -0.03 -19.17
C ALA A 64 0.16 -0.59 -17.98
N TYR A 65 0.47 0.23 -16.98
CA TYR A 65 1.10 -0.24 -15.74
C TYR A 65 0.20 -1.21 -14.98
N PHE A 66 -1.07 -0.85 -14.75
CA PHE A 66 -2.03 -1.73 -14.08
C PHE A 66 -2.25 -3.04 -14.83
N GLU A 67 -2.36 -3.01 -16.16
CA GLU A 67 -2.51 -4.19 -17.00
C GLU A 67 -1.30 -5.14 -16.90
N ARG A 68 -0.08 -4.59 -16.84
CA ARG A 68 1.12 -5.41 -16.65
C ARG A 68 1.14 -6.08 -15.29
N VAL A 69 0.92 -5.32 -14.22
CA VAL A 69 0.88 -5.88 -12.85
C VAL A 69 -0.24 -6.91 -12.72
N TYR A 70 -1.42 -6.62 -13.26
CA TYR A 70 -2.57 -7.54 -13.28
C TYR A 70 -2.22 -8.83 -13.99
N ARG A 71 -1.74 -8.77 -15.23
CA ARG A 71 -1.32 -9.95 -16.01
C ARG A 71 -0.28 -10.78 -15.25
N ASP A 72 0.63 -10.10 -14.57
CA ASP A 72 1.76 -10.72 -13.92
C ASP A 72 1.40 -11.35 -12.55
N LEU A 73 0.34 -10.91 -11.88
CA LEU A 73 0.00 -11.33 -10.51
C LEU A 73 -1.38 -11.96 -10.35
N HIS A 74 -2.37 -11.58 -11.17
CA HIS A 74 -3.75 -12.00 -11.00
C HIS A 74 -3.91 -13.52 -11.11
N GLY A 75 -4.67 -14.11 -10.19
CA GLY A 75 -4.98 -15.54 -10.16
C GLY A 75 -3.82 -16.45 -9.74
N LYS A 76 -2.62 -15.91 -9.47
CA LYS A 76 -1.45 -16.70 -9.06
C LYS A 76 -1.45 -17.05 -7.56
N ILE A 77 -2.17 -16.28 -6.76
CA ILE A 77 -2.36 -16.53 -5.33
C ILE A 77 -3.82 -16.35 -4.96
N LYS A 78 -4.25 -17.08 -3.92
CA LYS A 78 -5.49 -16.76 -3.24
C LYS A 78 -5.31 -15.36 -2.63
N THR A 79 -6.33 -14.53 -2.79
CA THR A 79 -6.47 -13.28 -2.06
C THR A 79 -6.22 -13.52 -0.57
N LEU A 80 -5.37 -12.70 0.03
CA LEU A 80 -5.05 -12.82 1.45
C LEU A 80 -6.29 -12.52 2.29
N GLU A 81 -6.35 -13.03 3.52
CA GLU A 81 -7.46 -12.77 4.44
C GLU A 81 -7.16 -11.58 5.37
N PRO A 82 -8.02 -10.54 5.40
CA PRO A 82 -7.76 -9.34 6.20
C PRO A 82 -7.89 -9.64 7.71
N PRO A 83 -7.24 -8.85 8.58
CA PRO A 83 -6.42 -7.66 8.31
C PRO A 83 -4.99 -7.98 7.87
N TYR A 84 -4.30 -6.98 7.29
CA TYR A 84 -2.93 -7.12 6.80
C TYR A 84 -1.99 -6.02 7.32
N ASP A 85 -0.71 -6.37 7.42
CA ASP A 85 0.41 -5.42 7.50
C ASP A 85 1.18 -5.42 6.19
N VAL A 86 1.58 -4.23 5.73
CA VAL A 86 2.25 -4.03 4.45
C VAL A 86 3.58 -3.29 4.63
N LEU A 87 4.67 -3.86 4.14
CA LEU A 87 5.98 -3.20 4.03
C LEU A 87 6.34 -3.04 2.55
N ILE A 88 6.62 -1.82 2.13
CA ILE A 88 7.05 -1.47 0.78
C ILE A 88 8.49 -0.96 0.83
N GLU A 89 9.42 -1.74 0.28
CA GLU A 89 10.79 -1.34 0.03
C GLU A 89 10.88 -0.70 -1.35
N VAL A 90 11.19 0.59 -1.40
CA VAL A 90 11.17 1.40 -2.63
C VAL A 90 12.59 1.56 -3.17
N HIS A 91 12.92 0.81 -4.22
CA HIS A 91 14.14 0.99 -4.99
C HIS A 91 13.88 1.90 -6.19
N ILE A 92 14.30 3.16 -6.09
CA ILE A 92 14.06 4.16 -7.14
C ILE A 92 14.89 3.89 -8.41
N PRO A 93 14.37 4.21 -9.61
CA PRO A 93 15.10 4.06 -10.87
C PRO A 93 16.30 5.00 -11.01
N ASP A 94 16.18 6.19 -10.42
CA ASP A 94 17.16 7.26 -10.51
C ASP A 94 17.08 8.12 -9.24
N LEU A 95 18.08 8.99 -9.05
CA LEU A 95 18.22 9.83 -7.84
C LEU A 95 17.35 11.10 -7.86
N ARG A 96 16.40 11.23 -8.79
CA ARG A 96 15.47 12.37 -8.75
C ARG A 96 14.60 12.27 -7.51
N LYS A 97 14.28 13.45 -6.95
CA LYS A 97 13.34 13.58 -5.85
C LYS A 97 11.98 13.01 -6.28
N ARG A 98 11.50 12.01 -5.54
CA ARG A 98 10.19 11.38 -5.70
C ARG A 98 9.55 11.17 -4.34
N ASP A 99 8.27 11.49 -4.26
CA ASP A 99 7.46 11.27 -3.07
C ASP A 99 7.11 9.79 -2.97
N LEU A 100 7.40 9.17 -1.82
CA LEU A 100 7.12 7.75 -1.59
C LEU A 100 5.60 7.47 -1.58
N ILE A 101 4.80 8.43 -1.14
CA ILE A 101 3.33 8.33 -1.10
C ILE A 101 2.75 8.17 -2.51
N ASN A 102 3.38 8.77 -3.53
CA ASN A 102 2.93 8.59 -4.92
C ASN A 102 3.23 7.18 -5.44
N VAL A 103 4.30 6.56 -4.94
CA VAL A 103 4.67 5.18 -5.27
C VAL A 103 3.72 4.22 -4.56
N GLU A 104 3.54 4.42 -3.25
CA GLU A 104 2.60 3.71 -2.37
C GLU A 104 1.22 3.58 -3.00
N LYS A 105 0.57 4.71 -3.26
CA LYS A 105 -0.77 4.75 -3.85
C LYS A 105 -0.87 4.01 -5.18
N ALA A 106 0.15 4.13 -6.04
CA ALA A 106 0.16 3.45 -7.33
C ALA A 106 0.37 1.94 -7.20
N SER A 107 1.19 1.49 -6.25
CA SER A 107 1.39 0.07 -5.96
C SER A 107 0.15 -0.55 -5.31
N MET A 108 -0.48 0.12 -4.36
CA MET A 108 -1.69 -0.37 -3.68
C MET A 108 -2.86 -0.52 -4.66
N ASP A 109 -3.14 0.51 -5.47
CA ASP A 109 -4.13 0.45 -6.56
C ASP A 109 -3.88 -0.73 -7.51
N ALA A 110 -2.62 -1.14 -7.70
CA ALA A 110 -2.25 -2.24 -8.60
C ALA A 110 -2.44 -3.62 -7.94
N LEU A 111 -2.13 -3.73 -6.65
CA LEU A 111 -2.31 -4.95 -5.86
C LEU A 111 -3.80 -5.26 -5.63
N ASP A 112 -4.61 -4.22 -5.39
CA ASP A 112 -6.07 -4.32 -5.32
C ASP A 112 -6.65 -4.85 -6.63
N LYS A 113 -6.30 -4.22 -7.76
CA LYS A 113 -6.74 -4.68 -9.09
C LYS A 113 -6.31 -6.11 -9.40
N ALA A 114 -5.11 -6.53 -8.97
CA ALA A 114 -4.63 -7.89 -9.16
C ALA A 114 -5.39 -8.91 -8.27
N GLY A 115 -6.15 -8.45 -7.28
CA GLY A 115 -6.91 -9.26 -6.34
C GLY A 115 -6.04 -9.85 -5.22
N ILE A 116 -4.87 -9.25 -4.94
CA ILE A 116 -4.00 -9.69 -3.84
C ILE A 116 -4.54 -9.20 -2.50
N ILE A 117 -4.95 -7.92 -2.49
CA ILE A 117 -5.59 -7.22 -1.38
C ILE A 117 -7.01 -6.87 -1.84
N THR A 118 -7.97 -6.83 -0.91
CA THR A 118 -9.39 -6.57 -1.25
C THR A 118 -9.90 -5.20 -0.85
N ASP A 119 -9.31 -4.60 0.18
CA ASP A 119 -9.76 -3.32 0.74
C ASP A 119 -8.63 -2.68 1.54
N ASP A 120 -8.20 -1.48 1.13
CA ASP A 120 -7.17 -0.70 1.81
C ASP A 120 -7.56 -0.35 3.25
N SER A 121 -8.87 -0.33 3.58
CA SER A 121 -9.34 -0.09 4.96
C SER A 121 -8.97 -1.20 5.95
N LYS A 122 -8.52 -2.35 5.45
CA LYS A 122 -8.14 -3.52 6.24
C LYS A 122 -6.65 -3.61 6.53
N ILE A 123 -5.89 -2.59 6.13
CA ILE A 123 -4.46 -2.49 6.40
C ILE A 123 -4.29 -1.82 7.77
N ASN A 124 -3.66 -2.54 8.70
CA ASN A 124 -3.43 -2.05 10.06
C ASN A 124 -2.13 -1.24 10.15
N ASP A 125 -1.04 -1.77 9.59
CA ASP A 125 0.26 -1.09 9.50
C ASP A 125 0.71 -1.03 8.03
N ILE A 126 1.14 0.15 7.59
CA ILE A 126 1.81 0.34 6.30
C ILE A 126 3.13 1.07 6.50
N ARG A 127 4.21 0.45 6.03
CA ARG A 127 5.57 0.98 6.13
C ARG A 127 6.17 1.20 4.77
N LEU A 128 6.74 2.39 4.58
CA LEU A 128 7.46 2.77 3.38
C LEU A 128 8.90 3.09 3.69
N VAL A 129 9.80 2.35 3.07
CA VAL A 129 11.23 2.48 3.32
C VAL A 129 11.94 2.72 1.99
N ARG A 130 12.77 3.77 1.95
CA ARG A 130 13.57 4.09 0.77
C ARG A 130 14.84 3.24 0.77
N PHE A 131 15.10 2.56 -0.33
CA PHE A 131 16.30 1.75 -0.52
C PHE A 131 17.22 2.31 -1.60
N PRO A 132 18.47 1.82 -1.69
CA PRO A 132 19.38 2.19 -2.77
C PRO A 132 18.76 1.97 -4.17
N PRO A 133 19.09 2.84 -5.15
CA PRO A 133 18.48 2.79 -6.47
C PRO A 133 18.83 1.50 -7.23
N VAL A 134 17.85 0.96 -7.96
CA VAL A 134 18.03 -0.17 -8.87
C VAL A 134 17.81 0.32 -10.30
N ARG A 135 18.88 0.43 -11.07
CA ARG A 135 18.83 0.96 -12.44
C ARG A 135 18.56 -0.15 -13.46
N PRO A 136 17.88 0.15 -14.59
CA PRO A 136 17.39 1.46 -15.01
C PRO A 136 15.95 1.78 -14.60
N LYS A 137 15.15 0.78 -14.19
CA LYS A 137 13.70 0.95 -14.05
C LYS A 137 13.18 1.07 -12.62
N GLY A 138 14.00 0.80 -11.61
CA GLY A 138 13.55 0.71 -10.23
C GLY A 138 12.73 -0.55 -10.00
N VAL A 139 12.44 -0.83 -8.74
CA VAL A 139 11.64 -1.98 -8.33
C VAL A 139 11.01 -1.72 -6.96
N LEU A 140 9.85 -2.31 -6.70
CA LEU A 140 9.26 -2.34 -5.38
C LEU A 140 9.31 -3.78 -4.86
N ILE A 141 9.79 -3.95 -3.64
CA ILE A 141 9.63 -5.22 -2.91
C ILE A 141 8.54 -4.99 -1.88
N VAL A 142 7.42 -5.65 -2.07
CA VAL A 142 6.27 -5.56 -1.16
C VAL A 142 6.22 -6.83 -0.33
N ARG A 143 6.09 -6.67 0.98
CA ARG A 143 5.83 -7.77 1.91
C ARG A 143 4.48 -7.53 2.54
N ILE A 144 3.60 -8.51 2.42
CA ILE A 144 2.26 -8.47 3.00
C ILE A 144 2.14 -9.63 3.96
N ARG A 145 1.69 -9.34 5.18
CA ARG A 145 1.46 -10.36 6.20
C ARG A 145 0.03 -10.28 6.68
N GLU A 146 -0.64 -11.43 6.76
CA GLU A 146 -1.92 -11.52 7.45
C GLU A 146 -1.71 -11.38 8.96
N VAL A 147 -2.48 -10.51 9.60
CA VAL A 147 -2.45 -10.33 11.06
C VAL A 147 -3.75 -10.77 11.70
N PHE A 148 -3.77 -10.85 13.02
CA PHE A 148 -5.01 -11.06 13.74
C PHE A 148 -5.73 -9.72 13.85
N ALA A 149 -7.05 -9.72 13.67
CA ALA A 149 -7.86 -8.61 14.12
C ALA A 149 -7.77 -8.63 15.64
N ASP A 150 -6.96 -7.74 16.22
CA ASP A 150 -6.96 -7.53 17.65
C ASP A 150 -8.39 -7.17 18.05
N VAL A 151 -9.08 -8.08 18.75
CA VAL A 151 -10.31 -7.78 19.47
C VAL A 151 -9.89 -6.77 20.53
N GLY A 152 -10.02 -5.48 20.22
CA GLY A 152 -9.81 -4.34 21.09
C GLY A 152 -8.64 -4.52 22.04
N ASN A 153 -7.49 -3.92 21.71
CA ASN A 153 -6.38 -3.80 22.64
C ASN A 153 -6.80 -2.93 23.85
N LYS A 154 -7.58 -3.50 24.77
CA LYS A 154 -7.35 -3.34 26.20
C LYS A 154 -5.93 -3.85 26.39
N LEU A 155 -4.98 -2.93 26.35
CA LEU A 155 -3.74 -3.05 27.08
C LEU A 155 -4.11 -3.16 28.57
N THR A 156 -4.65 -4.30 29.01
CA THR A 156 -4.39 -4.76 30.37
C THR A 156 -3.03 -5.42 30.29
N SER A 157 -2.03 -4.59 30.57
CA SER A 157 -0.69 -4.99 30.95
C SER A 157 -0.74 -6.19 31.89
N VAL A 158 -0.44 -7.36 31.36
CA VAL A 158 0.09 -8.46 32.18
C VAL A 158 1.56 -8.59 31.82
N CYS A 159 2.34 -7.57 32.20
CA CYS A 159 3.75 -7.75 32.46
C CYS A 159 3.91 -7.85 33.98
N GLY A 160 3.88 -9.08 34.48
CA GLY A 160 4.25 -9.34 35.86
C GLY A 160 5.76 -9.19 36.03
N ARG A 161 6.22 -8.00 36.45
CA ARG A 161 7.04 -7.80 37.67
C ARG A 161 7.48 -6.33 37.83
N THR A 162 7.00 -5.76 38.95
CA THR A 162 7.56 -4.67 39.76
C THR A 162 7.82 -3.30 39.10
N GLY A 163 7.01 -2.31 39.50
CA GLY A 163 7.24 -0.88 39.29
C GLY A 163 5.92 -0.12 39.30
N GLU A 164 5.81 0.98 40.04
CA GLU A 164 4.57 1.61 40.46
C GLU A 164 3.68 2.17 39.33
N VAL A 165 2.36 2.12 39.58
CA VAL A 165 1.34 2.74 38.73
C VAL A 165 1.09 4.16 39.25
N GLU A 166 1.66 5.16 38.59
CA GLU A 166 1.28 6.55 38.82
C GLU A 166 0.08 6.89 37.92
N ARG A 167 -1.08 7.08 38.57
CA ARG A 167 -2.34 7.52 37.95
C ARG A 167 -2.47 9.02 38.17
N ASP A 168 -2.01 9.82 37.22
CA ASP A 168 -2.25 11.27 37.26
C ASP A 168 -3.47 11.65 36.43
N LEU A 169 -4.61 11.64 37.13
CA LEU A 169 -5.51 12.78 37.31
C LEU A 169 -5.67 13.74 36.12
N PHE A 170 -6.44 13.33 35.11
CA PHE A 170 -7.23 14.28 34.31
C PHE A 170 -8.66 14.37 34.87
N SER A 171 -8.80 15.06 36.00
CA SER A 171 -10.08 15.64 36.40
C SER A 171 -9.88 16.89 37.26
N SER A 172 -10.61 17.93 36.87
CA SER A 172 -10.87 19.18 37.60
C SER A 172 -9.76 20.22 37.66
N GLN A 173 -9.83 21.21 36.75
CA GLN A 173 -9.94 22.62 37.16
C GLN A 173 -10.93 23.36 36.24
N ARG A 174 -12.17 23.50 36.74
CA ARG A 174 -13.03 24.67 36.53
C ARG A 174 -12.78 25.62 37.72
N MET A 175 -13.04 26.91 37.50
CA MET A 175 -12.85 28.09 38.36
C MET A 175 -11.43 28.66 38.20
N ASP A 176 -11.23 29.91 37.76
CA ASP A 176 -12.02 31.13 38.00
C ASP A 176 -12.59 31.82 36.75
#